data_AF-A0A8C0WAU0-F1
#
_entry.id   AF-A0A8C0WAU0-F1
#
_cell.length_a   1.000
_cell.length_b   1.000
_cell.length_c   1.000
_cell.angle_alpha   90.00
_cell.angle_beta   90.00
_cell.angle_gamma   90.00
#
_symmetry.space_group_name_H-M   'P 1'
#
loop_
_entity.id
_entity.type
_entity.pdbx_description
1 polymer ?
#
loop_
_entity_poly.entity_id
_entity_poly.type
_entity_poly.pdbx_seq_one_letter_code
_entity_poly.pdbx_strand_id
1 'polypeptide(L)'
;MNIHPSSTPGDLERRVRSALKKVFGFDSFKTPLQESATMAVVKGDKDVFVCMPTGAGKSLCYQLPALLAKGITIVVSPLIALIQDQVDHLLALKVRVSSLNSKLSAQERKELLSDLEQEKPRTKLLYITPEMAASASFQPTLNSLMSRHLLSYLVVDEAHCVSQWGHDFRPDYLRLGALRSCLAHAPCVALTATATPQVQEDVFAALHLKQPVASFKTPCFRANLFYDVQFKELIPDLYGNLRDFCLKALGQKADKGVRYWVGEPRCYLQHGC
;
A
#
# COMPACT_ATOMS: atom_id res chain seq x y z
N MET A 1 -18.77 -6.96 16.28
CA MET A 1 -19.61 -5.73 16.23
C MET A 1 -20.36 -5.72 14.91
N ASN A 2 -21.69 -5.74 14.96
CA ASN A 2 -22.55 -5.84 13.79
C ASN A 2 -22.51 -4.54 12.96
N ILE A 3 -22.35 -4.66 11.65
CA ILE A 3 -22.85 -3.66 10.71
C ILE A 3 -24.30 -4.08 10.47
N HIS A 4 -25.22 -3.43 11.15
CA HIS A 4 -26.64 -3.45 10.78
C HIS A 4 -26.84 -2.46 9.62
N PRO A 5 -27.81 -2.67 8.73
CA PRO A 5 -28.13 -1.75 7.62
C PRO A 5 -28.68 -0.39 8.05
N SER A 6 -28.63 -0.05 9.36
CA SER A 6 -29.27 1.11 9.97
C SER A 6 -28.29 2.04 10.71
N SER A 7 -27.00 2.03 10.37
CA SER A 7 -26.06 3.02 10.93
C SER A 7 -26.25 4.37 10.25
N THR A 8 -26.60 5.41 11.03
CA THR A 8 -26.65 6.77 10.51
C THR A 8 -25.24 7.20 10.04
N PRO A 9 -25.12 8.13 9.07
CA PRO A 9 -23.81 8.61 8.60
C PRO A 9 -22.88 9.06 9.74
N GLY A 10 -23.44 9.68 10.80
CA GLY A 10 -22.70 10.11 11.98
C GLY A 10 -22.14 8.96 12.83
N ASP A 11 -22.78 7.79 12.86
CA ASP A 11 -22.26 6.63 13.59
C ASP A 11 -21.06 6.01 12.88
N LEU A 12 -21.07 6.01 11.54
CA LEU A 12 -19.95 5.50 10.74
C LEU A 12 -18.71 6.37 10.92
N GLU A 13 -18.88 7.68 10.83
CA GLU A 13 -17.79 8.64 11.05
C GLU A 13 -17.20 8.51 12.46
N ARG A 14 -18.05 8.39 13.49
CA ARG A 14 -17.60 8.18 14.88
C ARG A 14 -16.79 6.90 15.03
N ARG A 15 -17.20 5.80 14.39
CA ARG A 15 -16.46 4.53 14.38
C ARG A 15 -15.10 4.66 13.70
N VAL A 16 -15.04 5.38 12.58
CA VAL A 16 -13.80 5.66 11.85
C VAL A 16 -12.83 6.45 12.71
N ARG A 17 -13.27 7.58 13.28
CA ARG A 17 -12.44 8.40 14.17
C ARG A 17 -11.99 7.64 15.42
N SER A 18 -12.88 6.83 16.00
CA SER A 18 -12.53 5.99 17.16
C SER A 18 -11.47 4.94 16.82
N ALA A 19 -11.58 4.26 15.67
CA ALA A 19 -10.60 3.26 15.24
C ALA A 19 -9.25 3.92 14.89
N LEU A 20 -9.30 5.09 14.27
CA LEU A 20 -8.12 5.89 13.92
C LEU A 20 -7.29 6.20 15.18
N LYS A 21 -7.95 6.73 16.22
CA LYS A 21 -7.30 7.05 17.49
C LYS A 21 -6.86 5.81 18.26
N LYS A 22 -7.72 4.79 18.37
CA LYS A 22 -7.47 3.62 19.21
C LYS A 22 -6.37 2.70 18.67
N VAL A 23 -6.32 2.50 17.35
CA VAL A 23 -5.38 1.56 16.73
C VAL A 23 -4.13 2.26 16.24
N PHE A 24 -4.27 3.41 15.57
CA PHE A 24 -3.15 4.12 14.95
C PHE A 24 -2.62 5.29 15.79
N GLY A 25 -3.31 5.67 16.86
CA GLY A 25 -2.87 6.76 17.74
C GLY A 25 -3.02 8.16 17.14
N PHE A 26 -3.74 8.32 16.03
CA PHE A 26 -3.90 9.62 15.36
C PHE A 26 -5.19 10.32 15.82
N ASP A 27 -5.09 11.61 16.17
CA ASP A 27 -6.26 12.43 16.52
C ASP A 27 -7.08 12.85 15.29
N SER A 28 -6.43 12.99 14.14
CA SER A 28 -7.05 13.37 12.87
C SER A 28 -6.35 12.74 11.67
N PHE A 29 -7.01 12.73 10.52
CA PHE A 29 -6.38 12.42 9.25
C PHE A 29 -5.33 13.48 8.90
N LYS A 30 -4.32 13.10 8.11
CA LYS A 30 -3.28 14.03 7.64
C LYS A 30 -3.85 15.08 6.68
N THR A 31 -4.83 14.69 5.85
CA THR A 31 -5.46 15.57 4.87
C THR A 31 -6.96 15.23 4.72
N PRO A 32 -7.81 16.20 4.33
CA PRO A 32 -9.21 15.94 4.00
C PRO A 32 -9.38 14.92 2.87
N LEU A 33 -8.42 14.84 1.96
CA LEU A 33 -8.43 13.87 0.86
C LEU A 33 -8.19 12.44 1.37
N GLN A 34 -7.29 12.24 2.33
CA GLN A 34 -7.08 10.96 2.98
C GLN A 34 -8.35 10.51 3.71
N GLU A 35 -9.02 11.41 4.42
CA GLU A 35 -10.31 11.16 5.08
C GLU A 35 -11.39 10.77 4.06
N SER A 36 -11.55 11.57 2.99
CA SER A 36 -12.54 11.33 1.93
C SER A 36 -12.32 9.99 1.23
N ALA A 37 -11.07 9.64 0.90
CA ALA A 37 -10.71 8.36 0.31
C ALA A 37 -11.02 7.20 1.28
N THR A 38 -10.66 7.35 2.55
CA THR A 38 -10.93 6.34 3.58
C THR A 38 -12.44 6.11 3.74
N MET A 39 -13.23 7.18 3.83
CA MET A 39 -14.68 7.10 3.96
C MET A 39 -15.34 6.45 2.73
N ALA A 40 -14.83 6.71 1.53
CA ALA A 40 -15.29 6.04 0.32
C ALA A 40 -15.05 4.51 0.39
N VAL A 41 -13.88 4.08 0.86
CA VAL A 41 -13.58 2.65 1.05
C VAL A 41 -14.46 2.04 2.15
N VAL A 42 -14.67 2.74 3.27
CA VAL A 42 -15.57 2.27 4.34
C VAL A 42 -17.00 2.10 3.83
N LYS A 43 -17.49 3.03 3.00
CA LYS A 43 -18.82 2.96 2.39
C LYS A 43 -18.95 1.75 1.47
N GLY A 44 -17.90 1.44 0.71
CA GLY A 44 -17.79 0.21 -0.08
C GLY A 44 -18.78 0.11 -1.25
N ASP A 45 -19.36 1.22 -1.69
CA ASP A 45 -20.34 1.26 -2.79
C ASP A 45 -19.69 1.39 -4.17
N LYS A 46 -18.40 1.74 -4.23
CA LYS A 46 -17.64 1.95 -5.46
C LYS A 46 -16.23 1.38 -5.34
N ASP A 47 -15.63 1.10 -6.49
CA ASP A 47 -14.17 0.94 -6.56
C ASP A 47 -13.50 2.30 -6.37
N VAL A 48 -12.35 2.30 -5.71
CA VAL A 48 -11.64 3.51 -5.29
C VAL A 48 -10.24 3.52 -5.89
N PHE A 49 -9.85 4.67 -6.42
CA PHE A 49 -8.48 4.93 -6.86
C PHE A 49 -7.86 6.03 -6.01
N VAL A 50 -6.67 5.76 -5.45
CA VAL A 50 -5.95 6.68 -4.57
C VAL A 50 -4.55 6.92 -5.14
N CYS A 51 -4.30 8.14 -5.62
CA CYS A 51 -2.99 8.59 -6.05
C CYS A 51 -2.46 9.65 -5.07
N MET A 52 -1.55 9.26 -4.17
CA MET A 52 -0.93 10.18 -3.23
C MET A 52 0.56 9.89 -3.09
N PRO A 53 1.44 10.89 -2.91
CA PRO A 53 2.88 10.65 -2.81
C PRO A 53 3.24 9.73 -1.63
N THR A 54 4.42 9.13 -1.69
CA THR A 54 4.94 8.29 -0.59
C THR A 54 5.03 9.09 0.71
N GLY A 55 4.65 8.47 1.83
CA GLY A 55 4.57 9.14 3.14
C GLY A 55 3.29 9.94 3.40
N ALA A 56 2.45 10.20 2.39
CA ALA A 56 1.17 10.89 2.55
C ALA A 56 0.10 10.07 3.31
N GLY A 57 0.40 8.80 3.62
CA GLY A 57 -0.48 7.92 4.39
C GLY A 57 -1.49 7.14 3.54
N LYS A 58 -1.11 6.75 2.32
CA LYS A 58 -1.90 5.87 1.44
C LYS A 58 -2.40 4.61 2.15
N SER A 59 -1.52 3.93 2.90
CA SER A 59 -1.87 2.66 3.53
C SER A 59 -3.04 2.76 4.50
N LEU A 60 -3.18 3.90 5.20
CA LEU A 60 -4.28 4.13 6.13
C LEU A 60 -5.66 4.07 5.43
N CYS A 61 -5.73 4.47 4.16
CA CYS A 61 -6.97 4.48 3.37
C CYS A 61 -7.56 3.09 3.13
N TYR A 62 -6.77 2.01 3.26
CA TYR A 62 -7.29 0.64 3.20
C TYR A 62 -7.13 -0.12 4.53
N GLN A 63 -6.09 0.19 5.32
CA GLN A 63 -5.86 -0.49 6.60
C GLN A 63 -6.96 -0.17 7.60
N LEU A 64 -7.39 1.08 7.71
CA LEU A 64 -8.46 1.44 8.66
C LEU A 64 -9.82 0.82 8.28
N PRO A 65 -10.28 0.89 7.01
CA PRO A 65 -11.48 0.17 6.59
C PRO A 65 -11.39 -1.34 6.79
N ALA A 66 -10.24 -1.96 6.53
CA ALA A 66 -10.02 -3.40 6.74
C ALA A 66 -10.29 -3.83 8.20
N LEU A 67 -9.92 -3.00 9.16
CA LEU A 67 -10.15 -3.26 10.58
C LEU A 67 -11.62 -3.08 11.00
N LEU A 68 -12.34 -2.18 10.33
CA LEU A 68 -13.76 -1.93 10.58
C LEU A 68 -14.67 -2.98 9.93
N ALA A 69 -14.19 -3.61 8.86
CA ALA A 69 -14.91 -4.66 8.15
C ALA A 69 -14.91 -5.99 8.91
N LYS A 70 -15.96 -6.79 8.66
CA LYS A 70 -16.14 -8.09 9.32
C LYS A 70 -15.19 -9.15 8.80
N GLY A 71 -14.92 -9.14 7.50
CA GLY A 71 -14.09 -10.14 6.83
C GLY A 71 -12.60 -9.80 6.82
N ILE A 72 -11.94 -10.31 5.79
CA ILE A 72 -10.52 -10.20 5.49
C ILE A 72 -10.33 -9.26 4.31
N THR A 73 -9.26 -8.48 4.36
CA THR A 73 -8.77 -7.68 3.23
C THR A 73 -7.56 -8.33 2.62
N ILE A 74 -7.58 -8.57 1.30
CA ILE A 74 -6.41 -9.05 0.56
C ILE A 74 -5.70 -7.84 -0.03
N VAL A 75 -4.42 -7.70 0.26
CA VAL A 75 -3.55 -6.62 -0.22
C VAL A 75 -2.49 -7.19 -1.13
N VAL A 76 -2.63 -6.93 -2.43
CA VAL A 76 -1.62 -7.28 -3.42
C VAL A 76 -0.56 -6.20 -3.45
N SER A 77 0.71 -6.56 -3.22
CA SER A 77 1.84 -5.62 -3.22
C SER A 77 3.07 -6.28 -3.89
N PRO A 78 3.90 -5.53 -4.64
CA PRO A 78 4.91 -6.14 -5.51
C PRO A 78 6.21 -6.51 -4.79
N LEU A 79 6.53 -5.83 -3.68
CA LEU A 79 7.84 -5.93 -3.05
C LEU A 79 7.72 -6.61 -1.69
N ILE A 80 8.41 -7.73 -1.51
CA ILE A 80 8.41 -8.48 -0.24
C ILE A 80 8.93 -7.61 0.91
N ALA A 81 9.93 -6.74 0.66
CA ALA A 81 10.43 -5.81 1.66
C ALA A 81 9.33 -4.82 2.12
N LEU A 82 8.57 -4.25 1.18
CA LEU A 82 7.47 -3.34 1.50
C LEU A 82 6.35 -4.07 2.25
N ILE A 83 6.03 -5.30 1.86
CA ILE A 83 5.09 -6.16 2.59
C ILE A 83 5.56 -6.35 4.03
N GLN A 84 6.83 -6.70 4.24
CA GLN A 84 7.39 -6.93 5.58
C GLN A 84 7.28 -5.67 6.45
N ASP A 85 7.65 -4.50 5.92
CA ASP A 85 7.54 -3.23 6.63
C ASP A 85 6.09 -2.93 7.07
N GLN A 86 5.10 -3.20 6.20
CA GLN A 86 3.68 -3.01 6.55
C GLN A 86 3.20 -4.04 7.59
N VAL A 87 3.61 -5.30 7.46
CA VAL A 87 3.26 -6.38 8.38
C VAL A 87 3.82 -6.09 9.77
N ASP A 88 5.11 -5.74 9.88
CA ASP A 88 5.77 -5.46 11.16
C ASP A 88 5.13 -4.25 11.86
N HIS A 89 4.84 -3.19 11.09
CA HIS A 89 4.13 -2.03 11.62
C HIS A 89 2.74 -2.40 12.15
N LEU A 90 1.96 -3.20 11.42
CA LEU A 90 0.63 -3.63 11.86
C LEU A 90 0.68 -4.58 13.06
N LEU A 91 1.67 -5.49 13.12
CA LEU A 91 1.89 -6.37 14.28
C LEU A 91 2.23 -5.56 15.53
N ALA A 92 3.05 -4.50 15.41
CA ALA A 92 3.34 -3.58 16.51
C ALA A 92 2.08 -2.87 17.04
N LEU A 93 1.11 -2.59 16.15
CA LEU A 93 -0.22 -2.07 16.50
C LEU A 93 -1.19 -3.16 17.00
N LYS A 94 -0.71 -4.39 17.20
CA LYS A 94 -1.50 -5.57 17.63
C LYS A 94 -2.63 -5.93 16.65
N VAL A 95 -2.46 -5.60 15.38
CA VAL A 95 -3.37 -6.01 14.30
C VAL A 95 -3.05 -7.44 13.86
N ARG A 96 -4.09 -8.24 13.60
CA ARG A 96 -3.94 -9.58 13.03
C ARG A 96 -3.68 -9.47 11.53
N VAL A 97 -2.42 -9.57 11.14
CA VAL A 97 -1.96 -9.47 9.75
C VAL A 97 -1.10 -10.69 9.42
N SER A 98 -1.12 -11.13 8.17
CA SER A 98 -0.25 -12.19 7.65
C SER A 98 0.20 -11.86 6.24
N SER A 99 1.27 -12.50 5.78
CA SER A 99 1.77 -12.36 4.41
C SER A 99 1.95 -13.71 3.73
N LEU A 100 1.47 -13.85 2.51
CA LEU A 100 1.71 -15.00 1.64
C LEU A 100 2.65 -14.60 0.50
N ASN A 101 3.90 -15.05 0.58
CA ASN A 101 4.95 -14.80 -0.42
C ASN A 101 5.86 -16.02 -0.56
N SER A 102 6.81 -15.97 -1.49
CA SER A 102 7.73 -17.07 -1.79
C SER A 102 8.72 -17.42 -0.68
N LYS A 103 8.91 -16.54 0.32
CA LYS A 103 9.82 -16.78 1.47
C LYS A 103 9.14 -17.48 2.65
N LEU A 104 7.81 -17.61 2.63
CA LEU A 104 7.06 -18.24 3.71
C LEU A 104 7.34 -19.75 3.76
N SER A 105 7.66 -20.29 4.94
CA SER A 105 7.91 -21.72 5.07
C SER A 105 6.65 -22.56 4.79
N ALA A 106 6.83 -23.83 4.43
CA ALA A 106 5.70 -24.73 4.17
C ALA A 106 4.77 -24.87 5.39
N GLN A 107 5.33 -24.84 6.61
CA GLN A 107 4.57 -24.94 7.86
C GLN A 107 3.74 -23.68 8.10
N GLU A 108 4.35 -22.49 8.05
CA GLU A 108 3.64 -21.21 8.22
C GLU A 108 2.56 -21.04 7.15
N ARG A 109 2.85 -21.45 5.91
CA ARG A 109 1.88 -21.44 4.82
C ARG A 109 0.68 -22.32 5.14
N LYS A 110 0.90 -23.54 5.64
CA LYS A 110 -0.19 -24.46 6.02
C LYS A 110 -1.04 -23.87 7.15
N GLU A 111 -0.40 -23.28 8.16
CA GLU A 111 -1.10 -22.63 9.28
C GLU A 111 -1.94 -21.44 8.82
N LEU A 112 -1.40 -20.59 7.95
CA LEU A 112 -2.11 -19.46 7.36
C LEU A 112 -3.33 -19.93 6.56
N LEU A 113 -3.14 -20.89 5.65
CA LEU A 113 -4.26 -21.41 4.84
C LEU A 113 -5.34 -22.05 5.72
N SER A 114 -4.94 -22.75 6.79
CA SER A 114 -5.88 -23.33 7.75
C SER A 114 -6.66 -22.26 8.54
N ASP A 115 -6.04 -21.14 8.91
CA ASP A 115 -6.74 -19.98 9.53
C ASP A 115 -7.77 -19.37 8.57
N LEU A 116 -7.39 -19.18 7.30
CA LEU A 116 -8.28 -18.61 6.27
C LEU A 116 -9.49 -19.50 5.97
N GLU A 117 -9.36 -20.82 6.16
CA GLU A 117 -10.45 -21.79 5.98
C GLU A 117 -11.43 -21.85 7.16
N GLN A 118 -11.04 -21.37 8.35
CA GLN A 118 -11.93 -21.33 9.52
C GLN A 118 -13.17 -20.46 9.26
N GLU A 119 -14.30 -20.77 9.90
CA GLU A 119 -15.52 -19.95 9.82
C GLU A 119 -15.29 -18.49 10.25
N LYS A 120 -14.39 -18.29 11.23
CA LYS A 120 -13.99 -16.98 11.75
C LYS A 120 -12.47 -16.88 11.75
N PRO A 121 -11.86 -16.56 10.59
CA PRO A 121 -10.42 -16.40 10.47
C PRO A 121 -9.91 -15.31 11.43
N ARG A 122 -8.74 -15.52 12.02
CA ARG A 122 -8.13 -14.54 12.91
C ARG A 122 -7.49 -13.41 12.10
N THR A 123 -6.97 -13.73 10.92
CA THR A 123 -6.32 -12.79 10.01
C THR A 123 -7.31 -11.72 9.52
N LYS A 124 -6.94 -10.44 9.66
CA LYS A 124 -7.71 -9.29 9.15
C LYS A 124 -7.17 -8.72 7.85
N LEU A 125 -5.86 -8.71 7.71
CA LEU A 125 -5.18 -8.30 6.49
C LEU A 125 -4.26 -9.42 6.02
N LEU A 126 -4.40 -9.81 4.76
CA LEU A 126 -3.50 -10.74 4.08
C LEU A 126 -2.74 -9.97 3.01
N TYR A 127 -1.45 -9.72 3.23
CA TYR A 127 -0.56 -9.25 2.17
C TYR A 127 -0.17 -10.43 1.29
N ILE A 128 -0.18 -10.24 -0.03
CA ILE A 128 0.14 -11.28 -1.00
C ILE A 128 0.88 -10.67 -2.18
N THR A 129 1.83 -11.40 -2.74
CA THR A 129 2.49 -10.98 -3.98
C THR A 129 1.62 -11.32 -5.20
N PRO A 130 1.70 -10.58 -6.32
CA PRO A 130 0.81 -10.78 -7.46
C PRO A 130 0.91 -12.21 -8.05
N GLU A 131 2.11 -12.78 -8.09
CA GLU A 131 2.35 -14.14 -8.56
C GLU A 131 1.67 -15.20 -7.68
N MET A 132 1.64 -14.97 -6.36
CA MET A 132 0.98 -15.86 -5.40
C MET A 132 -0.54 -15.71 -5.47
N ALA A 133 -1.05 -14.49 -5.60
CA ALA A 133 -2.48 -14.20 -5.72
C ALA A 133 -3.09 -14.83 -6.97
N ALA A 134 -2.35 -14.83 -8.07
CA ALA A 134 -2.75 -15.46 -9.32
C ALA A 134 -2.40 -16.96 -9.40
N SER A 135 -1.75 -17.54 -8.38
CA SER A 135 -1.37 -18.97 -8.40
C SER A 135 -2.59 -19.89 -8.28
N ALA A 136 -2.55 -21.02 -8.98
CA ALA A 136 -3.58 -22.06 -8.86
C ALA A 136 -3.71 -22.60 -7.42
N SER A 137 -2.61 -22.56 -6.66
CA SER A 137 -2.58 -23.03 -5.27
C SER A 137 -3.36 -22.16 -4.28
N PHE A 138 -3.60 -20.87 -4.58
CA PHE A 138 -4.36 -19.98 -3.71
C PHE A 138 -5.85 -19.88 -4.10
N GLN A 139 -6.19 -20.27 -5.33
CA GLN A 139 -7.56 -20.22 -5.85
C GLN A 139 -8.60 -20.94 -4.96
N PRO A 140 -8.34 -22.15 -4.41
CA PRO A 140 -9.31 -22.81 -3.53
C PRO A 140 -9.62 -22.01 -2.26
N THR A 141 -8.58 -21.44 -1.63
CA THR A 141 -8.73 -20.59 -0.44
C THR A 141 -9.50 -19.32 -0.78
N LEU A 142 -9.20 -18.67 -1.91
CA LEU A 142 -9.94 -17.50 -2.37
C LEU A 142 -11.43 -17.83 -2.59
N ASN A 143 -11.73 -18.90 -3.31
CA ASN A 143 -13.10 -19.34 -3.57
C ASN A 143 -13.87 -19.64 -2.28
N SER A 144 -13.22 -20.26 -1.29
CA SER A 144 -13.79 -20.50 0.04
C SER A 144 -14.11 -19.20 0.78
N LEU A 145 -13.24 -18.19 0.72
CA LEU A 145 -13.49 -16.88 1.34
C LEU A 145 -14.66 -16.16 0.65
N MET A 146 -14.77 -16.27 -0.68
CA MET A 146 -15.86 -15.66 -1.45
C MET A 146 -17.22 -16.29 -1.13
N SER A 147 -17.31 -17.63 -1.13
CA SER A 147 -18.57 -18.35 -0.91
C SER A 147 -19.13 -18.10 0.49
N ARG A 148 -18.26 -17.84 1.46
CA ARG A 148 -18.61 -17.48 2.85
C ARG A 148 -18.78 -15.98 3.09
N HIS A 149 -18.65 -15.16 2.06
CA HIS A 149 -18.73 -13.69 2.13
C HIS A 149 -17.75 -13.08 3.15
N LEU A 150 -16.55 -13.67 3.25
CA LEU A 150 -15.50 -13.22 4.17
C LEU A 150 -14.48 -12.30 3.50
N LEU A 151 -14.53 -12.09 2.18
CA LEU A 151 -13.69 -11.11 1.52
C LEU A 151 -14.34 -9.72 1.59
N SER A 152 -13.67 -8.79 2.28
CA SER A 152 -14.18 -7.42 2.45
C SER A 152 -13.70 -6.46 1.37
N TYR A 153 -12.41 -6.52 1.05
CA TYR A 153 -11.79 -5.63 0.07
C TYR A 153 -10.68 -6.37 -0.70
N LEU A 154 -10.56 -6.05 -1.98
CA LEU A 154 -9.34 -6.29 -2.74
C LEU A 154 -8.55 -4.98 -2.79
N VAL A 155 -7.30 -5.00 -2.36
CA VAL A 155 -6.42 -3.84 -2.41
C VAL A 155 -5.28 -4.15 -3.37
N VAL A 156 -5.00 -3.25 -4.30
CA VAL A 156 -3.88 -3.33 -5.23
C VAL A 156 -2.96 -2.15 -4.95
N ASP A 157 -1.85 -2.42 -4.25
CA ASP A 157 -0.80 -1.46 -4.00
C ASP A 157 0.13 -1.35 -5.21
N GLU A 158 0.77 -0.19 -5.38
CA GLU A 158 1.53 0.15 -6.59
C GLU A 158 0.82 -0.22 -7.90
N ALA A 159 -0.46 0.16 -8.01
CA ALA A 159 -1.32 -0.19 -9.13
C ALA A 159 -0.75 0.22 -10.50
N HIS A 160 0.14 1.22 -10.56
CA HIS A 160 0.81 1.61 -11.81
C HIS A 160 1.59 0.48 -12.48
N CYS A 161 1.94 -0.60 -11.76
CA CYS A 161 2.65 -1.76 -12.31
C CYS A 161 1.90 -2.49 -13.43
N VAL A 162 0.58 -2.27 -13.61
CA VAL A 162 -0.17 -2.83 -14.75
C VAL A 162 0.11 -2.11 -16.07
N SER A 163 0.61 -0.87 -16.03
CA SER A 163 0.81 -0.05 -17.22
C SER A 163 2.25 -0.17 -17.71
N GLN A 164 2.42 -0.42 -19.01
CA GLN A 164 3.73 -0.38 -19.68
C GLN A 164 4.32 1.03 -19.73
N TRP A 165 3.47 2.05 -19.56
CA TRP A 165 3.88 3.45 -19.42
C TRP A 165 4.23 3.81 -17.98
N GLY A 166 4.02 2.89 -17.05
CA GLY A 166 4.56 2.95 -15.70
C GLY A 166 6.06 2.67 -15.68
N HIS A 167 6.76 3.29 -14.74
CA HIS A 167 8.21 3.12 -14.59
C HIS A 167 8.62 1.76 -13.99
N ASP A 168 7.67 0.98 -13.45
CA ASP A 168 7.88 -0.35 -12.85
C ASP A 168 6.81 -1.35 -13.33
N PHE A 169 6.71 -1.56 -14.65
CA PHE A 169 5.77 -2.53 -15.23
C PHE A 169 6.07 -3.96 -14.74
N ARG A 170 5.02 -4.68 -14.29
CA ARG A 170 5.11 -6.06 -13.81
C ARG A 170 4.05 -6.95 -14.48
N PRO A 171 4.43 -7.91 -15.32
CA PRO A 171 3.48 -8.77 -16.04
C PRO A 171 2.46 -9.49 -15.14
N ASP A 172 2.85 -9.92 -13.93
CA ASP A 172 1.93 -10.61 -13.01
C ASP A 172 0.75 -9.74 -12.55
N TYR A 173 0.88 -8.40 -12.58
CA TYR A 173 -0.22 -7.49 -12.27
C TYR A 173 -1.35 -7.56 -13.30
N LEU A 174 -1.07 -7.91 -14.56
CA LEU A 174 -2.11 -8.07 -15.60
C LEU A 174 -3.08 -9.21 -15.26
N ARG A 175 -2.65 -10.18 -14.47
CA ARG A 175 -3.48 -11.31 -14.04
C ARG A 175 -4.51 -10.89 -12.97
N LEU A 176 -4.32 -9.74 -12.34
CA LEU A 176 -5.22 -9.23 -11.30
C LEU A 176 -6.57 -8.74 -11.87
N GLY A 177 -6.64 -8.38 -13.15
CA GLY A 177 -7.91 -8.03 -13.81
C GLY A 177 -8.90 -9.19 -13.81
N ALA A 178 -8.44 -10.38 -14.19
CA ALA A 178 -9.26 -11.59 -14.12
C ALA A 178 -9.67 -11.94 -12.68
N LEU A 179 -8.73 -11.78 -11.73
CA LEU A 179 -9.01 -11.94 -10.30
C LEU A 179 -10.13 -10.99 -9.84
N ARG A 180 -10.03 -9.69 -10.17
CA ARG A 180 -11.03 -8.67 -9.80
C ARG A 180 -12.41 -9.03 -10.33
N SER A 181 -12.50 -9.48 -11.58
CA SER A 181 -13.76 -9.87 -12.22
C SER A 181 -14.46 -11.02 -11.49
N CYS A 182 -13.70 -12.00 -10.98
CA CYS A 182 -14.26 -13.08 -10.16
C CYS A 182 -14.73 -12.57 -8.78
N LEU A 183 -14.10 -11.53 -8.24
CA LEU A 183 -14.36 -10.96 -6.92
C LEU A 183 -15.44 -9.87 -6.93
N ALA A 184 -16.48 -10.01 -7.75
CA ALA A 184 -17.46 -8.94 -8.00
C ALA A 184 -18.14 -8.39 -6.73
N HIS A 185 -18.30 -9.16 -5.66
CA HIS A 185 -18.94 -8.67 -4.42
C HIS A 185 -18.04 -7.75 -3.57
N ALA A 186 -16.71 -7.89 -3.66
CA ALA A 186 -15.77 -7.09 -2.88
C ALA A 186 -15.37 -5.84 -3.66
N PRO A 187 -15.45 -4.62 -3.08
CA PRO A 187 -14.90 -3.42 -3.71
C PRO A 187 -13.37 -3.49 -3.81
N CYS A 188 -12.83 -2.87 -4.86
CA CYS A 188 -11.41 -2.78 -5.13
C CYS A 188 -10.85 -1.40 -4.81
N VAL A 189 -9.69 -1.36 -4.17
CA VAL A 189 -8.94 -0.14 -3.87
C VAL A 189 -7.60 -0.21 -4.57
N ALA A 190 -7.41 0.60 -5.62
CA ALA A 190 -6.15 0.70 -6.33
C ALA A 190 -5.37 1.92 -5.81
N LEU A 191 -4.14 1.71 -5.34
CA LEU A 191 -3.30 2.76 -4.76
C LEU A 191 -2.01 2.91 -5.54
N THR A 192 -1.54 4.15 -5.70
CA THR A 192 -0.20 4.41 -6.23
C THR A 192 0.36 5.77 -5.80
N ALA A 193 1.68 5.93 -5.87
CA ALA A 193 2.34 7.21 -5.61
C ALA A 193 2.16 8.23 -6.73
N THR A 194 2.25 7.76 -7.98
CA THR A 194 2.29 8.59 -9.17
C THR A 194 1.50 7.94 -10.30
N ALA A 195 0.55 8.66 -10.88
CA ALA A 195 -0.17 8.23 -12.06
C ALA A 195 -0.41 9.42 -13.00
N THR A 196 0.14 9.33 -14.20
CA THR A 196 -0.28 10.19 -15.32
C THR A 196 -1.74 9.87 -15.67
N PRO A 197 -2.45 10.74 -16.41
CA PRO A 197 -3.80 10.42 -16.89
C PRO A 197 -3.86 9.08 -17.63
N GLN A 198 -2.89 8.80 -18.49
CA GLN A 198 -2.77 7.55 -19.23
C GLN A 198 -2.56 6.34 -18.31
N VAL A 199 -1.64 6.41 -17.35
CA VAL A 199 -1.43 5.32 -16.38
C VAL A 199 -2.69 5.07 -15.54
N GLN A 200 -3.45 6.11 -15.19
CA GLN A 200 -4.72 5.92 -14.49
C GLN A 200 -5.72 5.14 -15.34
N GLU A 201 -5.89 5.49 -16.61
CA GLU A 201 -6.80 4.80 -17.52
C GLU A 201 -6.40 3.33 -17.70
N ASP A 202 -5.10 3.08 -17.88
CA ASP A 202 -4.55 1.72 -17.93
C ASP A 202 -4.86 0.95 -16.64
N VAL A 203 -4.75 1.58 -15.46
CA VAL A 203 -5.12 0.96 -14.17
C VAL A 203 -6.58 0.57 -14.15
N PHE A 204 -7.47 1.46 -14.59
CA PHE A 204 -8.91 1.21 -14.56
C PHE A 204 -9.30 0.08 -15.51
N ALA A 205 -8.69 0.07 -16.70
CA ALA A 205 -8.92 -0.95 -17.71
C ALA A 205 -8.32 -2.30 -17.29
N ALA A 206 -7.02 -2.37 -16.99
CA ALA A 206 -6.32 -3.61 -16.72
C ALA A 206 -6.80 -4.32 -15.44
N LEU A 207 -7.21 -3.58 -14.41
CA LEU A 207 -7.79 -4.16 -13.21
C LEU A 207 -9.28 -4.42 -13.32
N HIS A 208 -9.95 -4.05 -14.42
CA HIS A 208 -11.41 -4.14 -14.57
C HIS A 208 -12.17 -3.46 -13.41
N LEU A 209 -11.78 -2.24 -13.05
CA LEU A 209 -12.43 -1.51 -11.95
C LEU A 209 -13.88 -1.15 -12.31
N LYS A 210 -14.77 -1.26 -11.32
CA LYS A 210 -16.20 -0.98 -11.48
C LYS A 210 -16.45 0.53 -11.64
N GLN A 211 -17.11 0.89 -12.74
CA GLN A 211 -17.46 2.28 -13.02
C GLN A 211 -18.79 2.69 -12.36
N PRO A 212 -18.92 3.94 -11.87
CA PRO A 212 -17.86 4.96 -11.82
C PRO A 212 -16.87 4.72 -10.66
N VAL A 213 -15.57 4.88 -10.93
CA VAL A 213 -14.50 4.80 -9.91
C VAL A 213 -14.41 6.11 -9.12
N ALA A 214 -14.36 6.04 -7.79
CA ALA A 214 -14.10 7.19 -6.94
C ALA A 214 -12.58 7.49 -6.90
N SER A 215 -12.16 8.57 -7.58
CA SER A 215 -10.74 8.92 -7.74
C SER A 215 -10.32 10.06 -6.79
N PHE A 216 -9.26 9.82 -6.02
CA PHE A 216 -8.69 10.77 -5.06
C PHE A 216 -7.21 10.99 -5.39
N LYS A 217 -6.85 12.21 -5.80
CA LYS A 217 -5.48 12.55 -6.22
C LYS A 217 -4.91 13.73 -5.45
N THR A 218 -3.69 13.58 -4.98
CA THR A 218 -2.88 14.67 -4.45
C THR A 218 -1.79 15.03 -5.47
N PRO A 219 -1.53 16.32 -5.74
CA PRO A 219 -0.43 16.72 -6.60
C PRO A 219 0.92 16.25 -6.05
N CYS A 220 1.85 15.91 -6.94
CA CYS A 220 3.20 15.47 -6.57
C CYS A 220 4.05 16.59 -5.95
N PHE A 221 3.66 17.85 -6.14
CA PHE A 221 4.40 19.01 -5.63
C PHE A 221 4.42 19.04 -4.11
N ARG A 222 5.61 19.27 -3.54
CA ARG A 222 5.83 19.42 -2.10
C ARG A 222 6.58 20.71 -1.84
N ALA A 223 5.91 21.69 -1.26
CA ALA A 223 6.50 23.01 -0.97
C ALA A 223 7.72 22.95 -0.03
N ASN A 224 7.88 21.86 0.72
CA ASN A 224 9.00 21.64 1.63
C ASN A 224 10.22 20.95 0.95
N LEU A 225 10.17 20.65 -0.34
CA LEU A 225 11.28 20.08 -1.10
C LEU A 225 11.88 21.14 -2.03
N PHE A 226 13.17 21.41 -1.85
CA PHE A 226 13.95 22.25 -2.75
C PHE A 226 14.67 21.36 -3.76
N TYR A 227 14.39 21.58 -5.05
CA TYR A 227 15.02 20.86 -6.16
C TYR A 227 16.07 21.78 -6.80
N ASP A 228 17.31 21.34 -6.83
CA ASP A 228 18.43 22.01 -7.48
C ASP A 228 19.19 21.02 -8.37
N VAL A 229 19.69 21.48 -9.51
CA VAL A 229 20.43 20.67 -10.48
C VAL A 229 21.80 21.31 -10.68
N GLN A 230 22.84 20.60 -10.26
CA GLN A 230 24.23 21.03 -10.44
C GLN A 230 24.94 20.12 -11.44
N PHE A 231 25.72 20.73 -12.33
CA PHE A 231 26.46 20.02 -13.37
C PHE A 231 27.83 19.61 -12.86
N LYS A 232 28.05 18.30 -12.74
CA LYS A 232 29.27 17.73 -12.17
C LYS A 232 30.53 18.21 -12.90
N GLU A 233 30.46 18.40 -14.21
CA GLU A 233 31.58 18.82 -15.06
C GLU A 233 32.04 20.26 -14.77
N LEU A 234 31.17 21.08 -14.19
CA LEU A 234 31.42 22.49 -13.89
C LEU A 234 31.85 22.73 -12.44
N ILE A 235 31.94 21.67 -11.62
CA ILE A 235 32.29 21.78 -10.19
C ILE A 235 33.79 21.44 -10.01
N PRO A 236 34.65 22.43 -9.67
CA PRO A 236 36.08 22.19 -9.52
C PRO A 236 36.43 21.29 -8.33
N ASP A 237 35.71 21.44 -7.21
CA ASP A 237 35.83 20.58 -6.03
C ASP A 237 34.48 19.94 -5.70
N LEU A 238 34.27 18.74 -6.24
CA LEU A 238 33.03 17.99 -6.07
C LEU A 238 32.77 17.62 -4.60
N TYR A 239 33.83 17.27 -3.86
CA TYR A 239 33.71 16.82 -2.48
C TYR A 239 33.46 18.00 -1.54
N GLY A 240 34.11 19.15 -1.78
CA GLY A 240 33.82 20.39 -1.07
C GLY A 240 32.38 20.87 -1.28
N ASN A 241 31.92 20.91 -2.54
CA ASN A 241 30.54 21.28 -2.87
C ASN A 241 29.51 20.36 -2.18
N LEU A 242 29.73 19.03 -2.22
CA LEU A 242 28.86 18.07 -1.54
C LEU A 242 28.90 18.23 -0.02
N ARG A 243 30.09 18.45 0.56
CA ARG A 243 30.27 18.70 2.00
C ARG A 243 29.47 19.93 2.43
N ASP A 244 29.57 21.03 1.69
CA ASP A 244 28.89 22.29 2.01
C ASP A 244 27.37 22.14 1.91
N PHE A 245 26.88 21.43 0.87
CA PHE A 245 25.47 21.06 0.77
C PHE A 245 25.01 20.24 1.99
N CYS A 246 25.76 19.20 2.38
CA CYS A 246 25.44 18.37 3.53
C CYS A 246 25.43 19.18 4.84
N LEU A 247 26.41 20.05 5.06
CA LEU A 247 26.48 20.90 6.25
C LEU A 247 25.30 21.87 6.33
N LYS A 248 24.90 22.45 5.19
CA LYS A 248 23.74 23.33 5.09
C LYS A 248 22.41 22.57 5.30
N ALA A 249 22.29 21.37 4.74
CA ALA A 249 21.07 20.58 4.79
C ALA A 249 20.84 19.89 6.15
N LEU A 250 21.91 19.44 6.81
CA LEU A 250 21.83 18.70 8.08
C LEU A 250 21.97 19.61 9.31
N GLY A 251 22.48 20.83 9.14
CA GLY A 251 22.82 21.76 10.23
C GLY A 251 24.01 21.27 11.07
N GLN A 252 24.67 22.18 11.81
CA GLN A 252 25.83 21.86 12.68
C GLN A 252 25.50 21.05 13.96
N LYS A 253 24.35 20.36 14.02
CA LYS A 253 23.98 19.49 15.15
C LYS A 253 23.80 18.04 14.71
N ALA A 254 24.86 17.44 14.18
CA ALA A 254 24.96 15.99 14.02
C ALA A 254 25.73 15.41 15.20
N ASP A 255 25.14 15.46 16.39
CA ASP A 255 25.58 14.58 17.48
C ASP A 255 24.80 13.27 17.34
N LYS A 256 25.53 12.21 16.99
CA LYS A 256 25.12 10.79 16.88
C LYS A 256 24.17 10.40 15.74
N GLY A 257 24.75 9.80 14.71
CA GLY A 257 24.06 8.83 13.84
C GLY A 257 24.39 8.96 12.37
N VAL A 258 25.27 8.10 11.87
CA VAL A 258 25.59 7.95 10.43
C VAL A 258 24.29 7.66 9.66
N ARG A 259 23.95 8.49 8.67
CA ARG A 259 22.93 8.20 7.67
C ARG A 259 23.60 7.98 6.32
N TYR A 260 23.46 6.79 5.77
CA TYR A 260 23.95 6.44 4.43
C TYR A 260 23.14 7.16 3.36
N TRP A 261 23.84 7.67 2.34
CA TRP A 261 23.26 8.09 1.06
C TRP A 261 23.50 7.00 0.02
N VAL A 262 22.45 6.63 -0.71
CA VAL A 262 22.57 5.84 -1.95
C VAL A 262 22.50 6.80 -3.11
N GLY A 263 23.68 7.20 -3.57
CA GLY A 263 23.93 7.58 -4.95
C GLY A 263 25.23 6.87 -5.29
N GLU A 264 25.20 5.86 -6.17
CA GLU A 264 26.42 5.21 -6.61
C GLU A 264 27.39 6.25 -7.17
N PRO A 265 28.63 6.24 -6.69
CA PRO A 265 29.68 5.94 -7.63
C PRO A 265 30.57 4.83 -7.06
N ARG A 266 30.37 3.62 -7.59
CA ARG A 266 31.28 2.47 -7.55
C ARG A 266 31.54 1.84 -6.18
N CYS A 267 31.07 0.61 -6.08
CA CYS A 267 31.73 -0.52 -5.45
C CYS A 267 33.26 -0.34 -5.30
N TYR A 268 33.73 -0.55 -4.06
CA TYR A 268 35.08 -0.97 -3.67
C TYR A 268 36.24 -0.57 -4.60
N LEU A 269 36.86 0.56 -4.31
CA LEU A 269 38.31 0.71 -4.46
C LEU A 269 38.95 0.52 -3.09
N GLN A 270 39.24 -0.73 -2.75
CA GLN A 270 40.31 -1.06 -1.81
C GLN A 270 41.48 -1.57 -2.64
N HIS A 271 42.42 -0.68 -2.92
CA HIS A 271 43.80 -1.02 -3.28
C HIS A 271 44.72 -0.45 -2.21
N GLY A 272 45.69 -1.26 -1.79
CA GLY A 272 46.69 -1.00 -0.76
C GLY A 272 46.60 -2.08 0.32
N CYS A 273 47.48 -3.07 0.41
CA CYS A 273 48.88 -3.20 -0.04
C CYS A 273 49.11 -4.25 -1.11
#